data_AF-A0A143HCT4-F1
#
_entry.id   AF-A0A143HCT4-F1
#
_cell.length_a   1.000
_cell.length_b   1.000
_cell.length_c   1.000
_cell.angle_alpha   90.00
_cell.angle_beta   90.00
_cell.angle_gamma   90.00
#
_symmetry.space_group_name_H-M   'P 1'
#
loop_
_entity.id
_entity.type
_entity.pdbx_description
1 polymer ?
#
loop_
_entity_poly.entity_id
_entity_poly.type
_entity_poly.pdbx_seq_one_letter_code
_entity_poly.pdbx_strand_id
1 'polypeptide(L)'
;MTADKLKQYIALFGGLLSAVLLFLQSVGINFKWYTDDSINAFTNVLLAAVPFALVVYGIWKNTYVVSKVAKIQEKELEKKGLK
;
A
#
# COMPACT_ATOMS: atom_id res chain seq x y z
N MET A 1 7.45 -13.81 -8.38
CA MET A 1 6.22 -14.26 -7.67
C MET A 1 5.05 -13.99 -8.60
N THR A 2 4.23 -15.00 -8.94
CA THR A 2 3.04 -14.79 -9.78
C THR A 2 1.88 -14.25 -8.94
N ALA A 3 0.94 -13.54 -9.56
CA ALA A 3 -0.22 -12.97 -8.86
C ALA A 3 -1.03 -14.05 -8.13
N ASP A 4 -1.17 -15.24 -8.72
CA ASP A 4 -1.91 -16.34 -8.11
C ASP A 4 -1.21 -16.92 -6.88
N LYS A 5 0.12 -17.05 -6.92
CA LYS A 5 0.89 -17.49 -5.74
C LYS A 5 0.85 -16.47 -4.63
N LEU A 6 0.89 -15.17 -4.95
CA LEU A 6 0.74 -14.11 -3.96
C LEU A 6 -0.64 -14.19 -3.27
N LYS A 7 -1.73 -14.36 -4.03
CA LYS A 7 -3.08 -14.54 -3.46
C LYS A 7 -3.17 -15.77 -2.55
N GLN A 8 -2.57 -16.89 -2.97
CA GLN A 8 -2.51 -18.11 -2.14
C GLN A 8 -1.81 -17.85 -0.81
N TYR A 9 -0.67 -17.15 -0.81
CA TYR A 9 0.01 -16.78 0.43
C TYR A 9 -0.84 -15.86 1.31
N ILE A 10 -1.46 -14.83 0.74
CA ILE A 10 -2.35 -13.92 1.49
C ILE A 10 -3.47 -14.71 2.17
N ALA A 11 -4.10 -15.66 1.45
CA ALA A 11 -5.16 -16.50 2.00
C ALA A 11 -4.65 -17.42 3.12
N LEU A 12 -3.48 -18.07 2.94
CA LEU A 12 -2.88 -18.92 3.97
C LEU A 12 -2.54 -18.15 5.24
N PHE A 13 -1.89 -16.99 5.12
CA PHE A 13 -1.57 -16.14 6.25
C PHE A 13 -2.83 -15.58 6.93
N GLY A 14 -3.83 -15.15 6.16
CA GLY A 14 -5.11 -14.68 6.70
C GLY A 14 -5.86 -15.78 7.47
N GLY A 15 -5.89 -17.00 6.92
CA GLY A 15 -6.49 -18.16 7.58
C GLY A 15 -5.78 -18.53 8.88
N LEU A 16 -4.45 -18.56 8.87
CA LEU A 16 -3.65 -18.82 10.07
C LEU A 16 -3.91 -17.77 11.16
N LEU A 17 -3.87 -16.48 10.82
CA LEU A 17 -4.13 -15.39 11.77
C LEU A 17 -5.54 -15.46 12.35
N SER A 18 -6.54 -15.84 11.53
CA SER A 18 -7.91 -16.05 11.98
C SER A 18 -8.01 -17.20 12.97
N ALA A 19 -7.34 -18.33 12.71
CA ALA A 19 -7.29 -19.46 13.63
C ALA A 19 -6.60 -19.11 14.96
N VAL A 20 -5.51 -18.33 14.92
CA VAL A 20 -4.83 -17.81 16.12
C VAL A 20 -5.77 -16.91 16.91
N LEU A 21 -6.50 -16.01 16.27
CA LEU A 21 -7.47 -15.15 16.94
C LEU A 21 -8.56 -15.96 17.66
N LEU A 22 -9.13 -16.97 16.99
CA LEU A 22 -10.13 -17.85 17.59
C LEU A 22 -9.58 -18.62 18.80
N PHE A 23 -8.34 -19.09 18.72
CA PHE A 23 -7.67 -19.72 19.85
C PHE A 23 -7.47 -18.75 21.02
N LEU A 24 -7.06 -17.50 20.76
CA LEU A 24 -6.93 -16.48 21.80
C LEU A 24 -8.27 -16.22 22.49
N GLN A 25 -9.36 -16.15 21.73
CA GLN A 25 -10.71 -15.99 22.27
C GLN A 25 -11.13 -17.19 23.12
N SER A 26 -10.79 -18.42 22.72
CA SER A 26 -11.14 -19.63 23.48
C SER A 26 -10.43 -19.72 24.84
N VAL A 27 -9.25 -19.12 24.98
CA VAL A 27 -8.54 -18.99 26.27
C VAL A 27 -8.88 -17.70 27.02
N GLY A 28 -9.91 -16.97 26.59
CA GLY A 28 -10.45 -15.78 27.26
C GLY A 28 -9.78 -14.45 26.88
N ILE A 29 -8.83 -14.46 25.95
CA ILE A 29 -8.19 -13.23 25.44
C ILE A 29 -9.09 -12.62 24.35
N ASN A 30 -9.81 -11.57 24.72
CA ASN A 30 -10.75 -10.88 23.85
C ASN A 30 -10.29 -9.46 23.53
N PHE A 31 -10.32 -9.10 22.25
CA PHE A 31 -9.96 -7.77 21.78
C PHE A 31 -11.22 -6.94 21.55
N LYS A 32 -11.56 -6.02 22.47
CA LYS A 32 -12.75 -5.16 22.37
C LYS A 32 -12.79 -4.30 21.10
N TRP A 33 -11.64 -3.99 20.54
CA TRP A 33 -11.51 -3.21 19.31
C TRP A 33 -11.65 -4.06 18.05
N TYR A 34 -11.65 -5.40 18.12
CA TYR A 34 -11.84 -6.27 16.95
C TYR A 34 -13.34 -6.46 16.71
N THR A 35 -13.94 -5.50 16.00
CA THR A 35 -15.38 -5.42 15.74
C THR A 35 -15.59 -5.18 14.24
N ASP A 36 -16.79 -5.44 13.74
CA ASP A 36 -17.10 -5.20 12.33
C ASP A 36 -16.86 -3.73 11.94
N ASP A 37 -17.21 -2.79 12.83
CA ASP A 37 -17.01 -1.35 12.59
C ASP A 37 -15.52 -0.99 12.42
N SER A 38 -14.65 -1.51 13.27
CA SER A 38 -13.20 -1.22 13.18
C SER A 38 -12.56 -1.91 11.98
N ILE A 39 -13.01 -3.12 11.63
CA ILE A 39 -12.56 -3.84 10.43
C ILE A 39 -12.97 -3.07 9.16
N ASN A 40 -14.21 -2.59 9.11
CA ASN A 40 -14.72 -1.79 7.99
C ASN A 40 -13.97 -0.47 7.86
N ALA A 41 -13.78 0.26 8.99
CA ALA A 41 -13.02 1.50 9.00
C ALA A 41 -11.57 1.29 8.52
N PHE A 42 -10.91 0.24 9.01
CA PHE A 42 -9.54 -0.09 8.58
C PHE A 42 -9.47 -0.48 7.10
N THR A 43 -10.45 -1.24 6.60
CA THR A 43 -10.55 -1.58 5.17
C THR A 43 -10.68 -0.31 4.32
N ASN A 44 -11.49 0.66 4.73
CA ASN A 44 -11.62 1.94 4.05
C ASN A 44 -10.31 2.74 4.03
N VAL A 45 -9.53 2.70 5.12
CA VAL A 45 -8.18 3.30 5.16
C VAL A 45 -7.28 2.66 4.12
N LEU A 46 -7.26 1.33 4.01
CA LEU A 46 -6.45 0.64 3.01
C LEU A 46 -6.87 0.99 1.57
N LEU A 47 -8.18 1.03 1.30
CA LEU A 47 -8.72 1.41 0.00
C LEU A 47 -8.36 2.84 -0.40
N ALA A 48 -8.33 3.78 0.56
CA ALA A 48 -7.89 5.16 0.32
C ALA A 48 -6.36 5.29 0.23
N ALA A 49 -5.62 4.48 0.97
CA ALA A 49 -4.16 4.53 1.02
C ALA A 49 -3.50 4.07 -0.29
N VAL A 50 -4.07 3.08 -0.99
CA VAL A 50 -3.52 2.58 -2.26
C VAL A 50 -3.43 3.68 -3.33
N PRO A 51 -4.51 4.38 -3.73
CA PRO A 51 -4.43 5.45 -4.72
C PRO A 51 -3.54 6.60 -4.23
N PHE A 52 -3.58 6.93 -2.94
CA PHE A 52 -2.68 7.94 -2.37
C PHE A 52 -1.20 7.56 -2.54
N ALA A 53 -0.82 6.32 -2.22
CA ALA A 53 0.55 5.83 -2.38
C ALA A 53 0.99 5.85 -3.85
N LEU A 54 0.11 5.51 -4.79
CA LEU A 54 0.40 5.59 -6.23
C LEU A 54 0.65 7.04 -6.67
N VAL A 55 -0.17 7.99 -6.20
CA VAL A 55 0.03 9.42 -6.50
C VAL A 55 1.34 9.93 -5.91
N VAL A 56 1.63 9.63 -4.64
CA VAL A 56 2.89 10.01 -3.98
C VAL A 56 4.08 9.42 -4.73
N TYR A 57 4.01 8.14 -5.12
CA TYR A 57 5.05 7.48 -5.90
C TYR A 57 5.23 8.12 -7.29
N GLY A 58 4.12 8.48 -7.96
CA GLY A 58 4.14 9.19 -9.23
C GLY A 58 4.80 10.57 -9.12
N ILE A 59 4.44 11.36 -8.10
CA ILE A 59 5.08 12.64 -7.80
C ILE A 59 6.57 12.44 -7.53
N TRP A 60 6.94 11.49 -6.68
CA TRP A 60 8.33 11.22 -6.35
C TRP A 60 9.18 10.90 -7.59
N LYS A 61 8.65 10.10 -8.52
CA LYS A 61 9.33 9.83 -9.80
C LYS A 61 9.37 11.02 -10.76
N ASN A 62 8.31 11.83 -10.81
CA ASN A 62 8.22 12.96 -11.73
C ASN A 62 8.88 14.23 -11.18
N THR A 63 9.22 14.26 -9.90
CA THR A 63 9.90 15.40 -9.29
C THR A 63 11.37 15.42 -9.72
N TYR A 64 11.82 16.58 -10.25
CA TYR A 64 13.18 16.88 -10.72
C TYR A 64 14.29 16.61 -9.69
N VAL A 65 13.93 16.51 -8.41
CA VAL A 65 14.85 16.23 -7.30
C VAL A 65 15.46 14.82 -7.41
N VAL A 66 14.72 13.83 -7.91
CA VAL A 66 15.15 12.41 -7.89
C VAL A 66 15.40 11.86 -9.30
N SER A 67 14.65 12.32 -10.30
CA SER A 67 14.74 11.79 -11.68
C SER A 67 15.88 12.44 -12.48
N LYS A 68 16.92 11.65 -12.80
CA LYS A 68 18.00 12.06 -13.73
C LYS A 68 17.45 12.46 -15.10
N VAL A 69 16.36 11.82 -15.54
CA VAL A 69 15.71 12.08 -16.83
C VAL A 69 15.08 13.47 -16.85
N ALA A 70 14.39 13.87 -15.78
CA ALA A 70 13.77 15.18 -15.67
C ALA A 70 14.84 16.30 -15.69
N LYS A 71 15.99 16.10 -15.03
CA LYS A 71 17.14 17.04 -15.12
C LYS A 71 17.75 17.14 -16.51
N ILE A 72 17.84 16.03 -17.25
CA ILE A 72 18.33 16.04 -18.64
C ILE A 72 17.33 16.76 -19.54
N GLN A 73 16.03 16.53 -19.33
CA GLN A 73 14.96 17.14 -20.10
C GLN A 73 14.88 18.66 -19.87
N GLU A 74 15.12 19.13 -18.64
CA GLU A 74 15.23 20.56 -18.33
C GLU A 74 16.41 21.22 -19.06
N LYS A 75 17.61 20.61 -18.99
CA LYS A 75 18.78 21.12 -19.72
C LYS A 75 18.59 21.11 -21.24
N GLU A 76 17.87 20.13 -21.78
CA GLU A 76 17.49 20.08 -23.21
C GLU A 76 16.50 21.19 -23.58
N LEU A 77 15.53 21.48 -22.72
CA LEU A 77 14.55 22.55 -22.94
C LEU A 77 15.19 23.95 -22.87
N GLU A 78 16.11 24.17 -21.92
CA GLU A 78 16.93 25.39 -21.84
C GLU A 78 17.78 25.57 -23.11
N LYS A 79 18.47 24.51 -23.56
CA LYS A 79 19.26 24.55 -24.81
C LYS A 79 18.44 24.88 -26.06
N LYS A 80 17.16 24.50 -26.07
CA LYS A 80 16.24 24.76 -27.18
C LYS A 80 15.51 26.11 -27.04
N GLY A 81 15.74 26.86 -25.96
CA GLY A 81 15.06 28.13 -25.69
C GLY A 81 13.55 27.99 -25.47
N LEU A 82 13.09 26.80 -25.11
CA LEU A 82 11.67 26.48 -24.90
C LEU A 82 11.24 26.67 -23.44
N LYS A 83 12.17 27.09 -22.58
CA LYS A 83 11.97 27.36 -21.16
C LYS A 83 12.98 28.39 -20.69
#